data_AF-H6VJA9-F1
#
_entry.id   AF-H6VJA9-F1
#
_cell.length_a   1.000
_cell.length_b   1.000
_cell.length_c   1.000
_cell.angle_alpha   90.00
_cell.angle_beta   90.00
_cell.angle_gamma   90.00
#
_symmetry.space_group_name_H-M   'P 1'
#
loop_
_entity.id
_entity.type
_entity.pdbx_description
1 polymer ?
#
loop_
_entity_poly.entity_id
_entity_poly.type
_entity_poly.pdbx_seq_one_letter_code
_entity_poly.pdbx_strand_id
1 'polypeptide(L)'
;PLSEVTHKRRISALGPGGLTRERAGFEVRDVHPTHYGRLCPIETPEGPNIGLINSLSVYSRTNEYGFLETPYRKVIDGVITDEVDYLSAIEEGKYVIAQANAATTEDGRLKDELIPCRHKGESTFMNADQIQYMDVSPQQIV
;
A
#
# COMPACT_ATOMS: atom_id res chain seq x y z
N PRO A 1 18.93 -17.49 -5.94
CA PRO A 1 18.43 -16.98 -4.64
C PRO A 1 17.21 -16.05 -4.78
N LEU A 2 17.33 -14.91 -5.49
CA LEU A 2 16.23 -13.94 -5.62
C LEU A 2 14.97 -14.53 -6.29
N SER A 3 15.13 -15.24 -7.41
CA SER A 3 14.02 -15.87 -8.14
C SER A 3 13.18 -16.81 -7.27
N GLU A 4 13.79 -17.52 -6.32
CA GLU A 4 13.08 -18.41 -5.40
C GLU A 4 12.25 -17.62 -4.39
N VAL A 5 12.82 -16.57 -3.80
CA VAL A 5 12.13 -15.71 -2.82
C VAL A 5 10.96 -15.00 -3.50
N THR A 6 11.17 -14.42 -4.67
CA THR A 6 10.11 -13.79 -5.47
C THR A 6 9.00 -14.79 -5.81
N HIS A 7 9.35 -16.01 -6.21
CA HIS A 7 8.35 -17.03 -6.55
C HIS A 7 7.47 -17.40 -5.34
N LYS A 8 8.03 -17.51 -4.14
CA LYS A 8 7.28 -17.81 -2.91
C LYS A 8 6.39 -16.65 -2.44
N ARG A 9 6.67 -15.42 -2.88
CA ARG A 9 5.89 -14.20 -2.54
C ARG A 9 4.89 -13.78 -3.62
N ARG A 10 4.67 -14.65 -4.61
CA ARG A 10 3.77 -14.41 -5.73
C ARG A 10 2.33 -14.73 -5.37
N ILE A 11 1.40 -13.88 -5.80
CA ILE A 11 -0.03 -14.05 -5.70
C ILE A 11 -0.60 -14.24 -7.10
N SER A 12 -1.51 -15.20 -7.25
CA SER A 12 -2.17 -15.53 -8.51
C SER A 12 -3.68 -15.42 -8.35
N ALA A 13 -4.32 -14.67 -9.25
CA ALA A 13 -5.77 -14.65 -9.39
C ALA A 13 -6.30 -15.85 -10.20
N LEU A 14 -5.40 -16.64 -10.80
CA LEU A 14 -5.72 -17.84 -11.57
C LEU A 14 -5.73 -19.09 -10.67
N GLY A 15 -6.65 -20.01 -10.93
CA GLY A 15 -6.72 -21.31 -10.25
C GLY A 15 -8.16 -21.77 -9.99
N PRO A 16 -8.35 -22.89 -9.28
CA PRO A 16 -9.68 -23.34 -8.87
C PRO A 16 -10.40 -22.26 -8.06
N GLY A 17 -11.60 -21.86 -8.50
CA GLY A 17 -12.37 -20.77 -7.87
C GLY A 17 -11.89 -19.35 -8.22
N GLY A 18 -10.82 -19.22 -8.98
CA GLY A 18 -10.29 -17.94 -9.47
C GLY A 18 -10.74 -17.60 -10.89
N LEU A 19 -10.03 -16.66 -11.50
CA LEU A 19 -10.28 -16.22 -12.87
C LEU A 19 -9.65 -17.19 -13.88
N THR A 20 -10.23 -17.23 -15.08
CA THR A 20 -9.56 -17.80 -16.27
C THR A 20 -9.02 -16.65 -17.12
N ARG A 21 -7.96 -16.91 -17.89
CA ARG A 21 -7.31 -15.90 -18.75
C ARG A 21 -8.29 -15.21 -19.71
N GLU A 22 -9.24 -15.98 -20.24
CA GLU A 22 -10.26 -15.53 -21.20
C GLU A 22 -11.38 -14.71 -20.57
N ARG A 23 -11.65 -14.91 -19.27
CA ARG A 23 -12.67 -14.17 -18.51
C ARG A 23 -12.12 -12.95 -17.78
N ALA A 24 -10.80 -12.83 -17.68
CA ALA A 24 -10.13 -11.71 -17.06
C ALA A 24 -10.11 -10.49 -17.99
N GLY A 25 -11.10 -9.61 -17.82
CA GLY A 25 -11.19 -8.33 -18.51
C GLY A 25 -10.13 -7.32 -18.05
N PHE A 26 -10.25 -6.09 -18.55
CA PHE A 26 -9.33 -5.00 -18.22
C PHE A 26 -9.38 -4.60 -16.74
N GLU A 27 -10.58 -4.47 -16.16
CA GLU A 27 -10.80 -3.97 -14.80
C GLU A 27 -10.08 -4.78 -13.71
N VAL A 28 -9.96 -6.09 -13.90
CA VAL A 28 -9.29 -7.00 -12.93
C VAL A 28 -7.78 -7.06 -13.11
N ARG A 29 -7.25 -6.53 -14.22
CA ARG A 29 -5.82 -6.49 -14.53
C ARG A 29 -5.20 -5.14 -14.21
N ASP A 30 -6.02 -4.11 -14.08
CA ASP A 30 -5.58 -2.75 -13.81
C ASP A 30 -5.07 -2.58 -12.37
N VAL A 31 -4.22 -1.57 -12.16
CA VAL A 31 -3.67 -1.28 -10.84
C VAL A 31 -4.70 -0.48 -10.05
N HIS A 32 -5.24 -1.10 -9.00
CA HIS A 32 -6.16 -0.42 -8.09
C HIS A 32 -5.38 0.38 -7.02
N PRO A 33 -5.85 1.56 -6.58
CA PRO A 33 -5.19 2.34 -5.54
C PRO A 33 -4.91 1.59 -4.23
N THR A 34 -5.77 0.63 -3.87
CA THR A 34 -5.59 -0.20 -2.65
C THR A 34 -4.42 -1.18 -2.73
N HIS A 35 -3.82 -1.38 -3.92
CA HIS A 35 -2.59 -2.16 -4.06
C HIS A 35 -1.41 -1.49 -3.36
N TYR A 36 -1.49 -0.17 -3.12
CA TYR A 36 -0.45 0.58 -2.44
C TYR A 36 -0.03 -0.09 -1.11
N GLY A 37 1.25 -0.43 -0.99
CA GLY A 37 1.80 -1.09 0.20
C GLY A 37 1.53 -2.59 0.30
N ARG A 38 0.66 -3.15 -0.57
CA ARG A 38 0.15 -4.52 -0.47
C ARG A 38 0.61 -5.42 -1.61
N LEU A 39 0.46 -4.94 -2.85
CA LEU A 39 0.86 -5.62 -4.08
C LEU A 39 1.77 -4.69 -4.87
N CYS A 40 2.88 -5.24 -5.35
CA CYS A 40 3.81 -4.49 -6.19
C CYS A 40 3.13 -4.13 -7.53
N PRO A 41 2.97 -2.84 -7.87
CA PRO A 41 2.25 -2.43 -9.08
C PRO A 41 3.05 -2.66 -10.36
N ILE A 42 4.37 -2.86 -10.23
CA ILE A 42 5.29 -3.01 -11.37
C ILE A 42 5.70 -4.47 -11.61
N GLU A 43 5.73 -5.30 -10.57
CA GLU A 43 6.18 -6.69 -10.69
C GLU A 43 5.01 -7.61 -11.07
N THR A 44 4.72 -7.64 -12.36
CA THR A 44 3.77 -8.57 -13.01
C THR A 44 4.41 -9.15 -14.27
N PRO A 45 4.13 -10.42 -14.64
CA PRO A 45 4.53 -10.94 -15.93
C PRO A 45 3.93 -10.13 -17.08
N GLU A 46 4.68 -9.99 -18.16
CA GLU A 46 4.17 -9.42 -19.41
C GLU A 46 3.25 -10.42 -20.15
N GLY A 47 2.49 -9.90 -21.12
CA GLY A 47 1.65 -10.72 -22.00
C GLY A 47 0.34 -11.20 -21.34
N PRO A 48 -0.14 -12.42 -21.63
CA PRO A 48 -1.50 -12.84 -21.25
C PRO A 48 -1.79 -12.88 -19.75
N ASN A 49 -0.76 -12.94 -18.90
CA ASN A 49 -0.89 -13.00 -17.44
C ASN A 49 -0.71 -11.64 -16.75
N ILE A 50 -0.55 -10.54 -17.50
CA ILE A 50 -0.41 -9.21 -16.93
C ILE A 50 -1.60 -8.86 -16.03
N GLY A 51 -1.29 -8.40 -14.82
CA GLY A 51 -2.26 -8.02 -13.78
C GLY A 51 -2.97 -9.20 -13.09
N LEU A 52 -2.68 -10.45 -13.50
CA LEU A 52 -3.27 -11.66 -12.89
C LEU A 52 -2.31 -12.37 -11.95
N ILE A 53 -1.03 -12.00 -12.03
CA ILE A 53 0.04 -12.50 -11.21
C ILE A 53 0.81 -11.29 -10.72
N ASN A 54 0.83 -11.08 -9.41
CA ASN A 54 1.53 -9.98 -8.77
C ASN A 54 2.45 -10.52 -7.67
N SER A 55 3.35 -9.68 -7.20
CA SER A 55 4.17 -9.96 -6.01
C SER A 55 3.67 -9.17 -4.81
N LEU A 56 3.85 -9.73 -3.61
CA LEU A 56 3.68 -9.00 -2.35
C LEU A 56 4.73 -7.90 -2.21
N SER A 57 4.28 -6.67 -1.92
CA SER A 57 5.18 -5.57 -1.55
C SER A 57 6.01 -5.89 -0.30
N VAL A 58 7.11 -5.18 -0.08
CA VAL A 58 8.13 -5.49 0.94
C VAL A 58 7.53 -5.70 2.34
N TYR A 59 6.70 -4.78 2.81
CA TYR A 59 6.13 -4.81 4.17
C TYR A 59 4.70 -5.36 4.26
N SER A 60 4.15 -5.81 3.14
CA SER A 60 2.80 -6.39 3.07
C SER A 60 2.74 -7.67 3.90
N ARG A 61 1.63 -7.84 4.64
CA ARG A 61 1.33 -9.06 5.38
C ARG A 61 -0.13 -9.47 5.21
N THR A 62 -0.43 -10.72 5.49
CA THR A 62 -1.80 -11.24 5.53
C THR A 62 -2.28 -11.28 6.97
N ASN A 63 -3.52 -10.85 7.22
CA ASN A 63 -4.14 -10.92 8.54
C ASN A 63 -4.88 -12.24 8.77
N GLU A 64 -5.50 -12.39 9.95
CA GLU A 64 -6.19 -13.62 10.35
C GLU A 64 -7.35 -14.03 9.43
N TYR A 65 -7.94 -13.06 8.70
CA TYR A 65 -9.03 -13.29 7.76
C TYR A 65 -8.55 -13.50 6.31
N GLY A 66 -7.25 -13.39 6.05
CA GLY A 66 -6.71 -13.50 4.70
C GLY A 66 -6.60 -12.18 3.93
N PHE A 67 -6.90 -11.03 4.55
CA PHE A 67 -6.75 -9.73 3.89
C PHE A 67 -5.31 -9.22 3.96
N LEU A 68 -4.92 -8.45 2.95
CA LEU A 68 -3.62 -7.80 2.89
C LEU A 68 -3.61 -6.51 3.72
N GLU A 69 -2.59 -6.36 4.53
CA GLU A 69 -2.31 -5.20 5.38
C GLU A 69 -0.93 -4.64 5.07
N THR A 70 -0.77 -3.34 5.29
CA THR A 70 0.51 -2.64 5.18
C THR A 70 0.70 -1.77 6.43
N PRO A 71 1.95 -1.59 6.91
CA PRO A 71 2.20 -0.83 8.12
C PRO A 71 2.18 0.68 7.85
N TYR A 72 1.71 1.43 8.84
CA TYR A 72 1.75 2.89 8.90
C TYR A 72 2.16 3.36 10.29
N ARG A 73 2.87 4.48 10.36
CA ARG A 73 3.17 5.16 11.64
C ARG A 73 2.03 6.08 12.01
N LYS A 74 1.64 6.04 13.28
CA LYS A 74 0.57 6.88 13.81
C LYS A 74 1.06 8.30 14.03
N VAL A 75 0.21 9.27 13.69
CA VAL A 75 0.46 10.70 13.90
C VAL A 75 -0.51 11.21 14.95
N ILE A 76 0.03 11.81 16.02
CA ILE A 76 -0.76 12.34 17.15
C ILE A 76 -0.37 13.81 17.32
N ASP A 77 -1.35 14.71 17.26
CA ASP A 77 -1.16 16.17 17.38
C ASP A 77 -0.07 16.76 16.47
N GLY A 78 0.03 16.21 15.24
CA GLY A 78 1.01 16.60 14.22
C GLY A 78 2.41 16.03 14.41
N VAL A 79 2.63 15.17 15.42
CA VAL A 79 3.90 14.49 15.71
C VAL A 79 3.81 13.04 15.27
N ILE A 80 4.79 12.60 14.48
CA ILE A 80 4.90 11.21 14.03
C ILE A 80 5.46 10.38 15.19
N THR A 81 4.76 9.31 15.52
CA THR A 81 5.16 8.39 16.60
C THR A 81 5.89 7.16 16.05
N ASP A 82 6.54 6.42 16.94
CA ASP A 82 7.12 5.10 16.64
C ASP A 82 6.08 3.97 16.69
N GLU A 83 4.81 4.26 17.02
CA GLU A 83 3.72 3.28 17.00
C GLU A 83 3.36 2.95 15.55
N VAL A 84 3.47 1.66 15.19
CA VAL A 84 3.21 1.14 13.86
C VAL A 84 1.97 0.27 13.88
N ASP A 85 0.94 0.71 13.17
CA ASP A 85 -0.30 -0.05 12.98
C ASP A 85 -0.35 -0.60 11.56
N TYR A 86 -0.82 -1.84 11.45
CA TYR A 86 -1.05 -2.47 10.15
C TYR A 86 -2.51 -2.31 9.79
N LEU A 87 -2.76 -1.68 8.64
CA LEU A 87 -4.11 -1.37 8.20
C LEU A 87 -4.47 -2.18 6.96
N SER A 88 -5.64 -2.81 6.99
CA SER A 88 -6.27 -3.37 5.80
C SER A 88 -6.72 -2.26 4.85
N ALA A 89 -7.00 -2.61 3.59
CA ALA A 89 -7.49 -1.63 2.60
C ALA A 89 -8.79 -0.92 3.04
N ILE A 90 -9.62 -1.61 3.84
CA ILE A 90 -10.89 -1.11 4.35
C ILE A 90 -10.66 -0.08 5.47
N GLU A 91 -9.67 -0.32 6.33
CA GLU A 91 -9.31 0.59 7.42
C GLU A 91 -8.57 1.81 6.88
N GLU A 92 -7.61 1.60 5.96
CA GLU A 92 -6.84 2.66 5.32
C GLU A 92 -7.74 3.75 4.73
N GLY A 93 -8.83 3.38 4.06
CA GLY A 93 -9.75 4.33 3.43
C GLY A 93 -10.46 5.30 4.39
N LYS A 94 -10.40 5.05 5.71
CA LYS A 94 -10.98 5.93 6.73
C LYS A 94 -10.04 7.05 7.17
N TYR A 95 -8.74 6.89 6.91
CA TYR A 95 -7.71 7.77 7.44
C TYR A 95 -7.09 8.66 6.36
N VAL A 96 -6.42 9.73 6.82
CA VAL A 96 -5.58 10.59 5.98
C VAL A 96 -4.12 10.19 6.21
N ILE A 97 -3.43 9.80 5.14
CA ILE A 97 -2.10 9.18 5.23
C ILE A 97 -1.08 10.04 4.48
N ALA A 98 -0.11 10.58 5.21
CA ALA A 98 1.00 11.34 4.64
C ALA A 98 2.05 10.42 3.98
N GLN A 99 2.74 10.96 2.97
CA GLN A 99 3.82 10.26 2.28
C GLN A 99 5.09 10.16 3.15
N ALA A 100 5.90 9.12 2.92
CA ALA A 100 7.10 8.85 3.72
C ALA A 100 8.17 9.95 3.62
N ASN A 101 8.12 10.76 2.56
CA ASN A 101 9.07 11.84 2.25
C ASN A 101 8.57 13.23 2.70
N ALA A 102 7.44 13.32 3.41
CA ALA A 102 6.97 14.60 3.96
C ALA A 102 8.03 15.20 4.89
N ALA A 103 8.22 16.53 4.81
CA ALA A 103 9.23 17.22 5.59
C ALA A 103 8.88 17.21 7.09
N THR A 104 9.86 16.88 7.91
CA THR A 104 9.71 16.77 9.37
C THR A 104 10.76 17.59 10.11
N THR A 105 10.45 18.01 11.33
CA THR A 105 11.40 18.62 12.27
C THR A 105 12.22 17.53 12.96
N GLU A 106 13.29 17.92 13.68
CA GLU A 106 14.10 16.99 14.47
C GLU A 106 13.29 16.24 15.54
N ASP A 107 12.23 16.87 16.06
CA ASP A 107 11.30 16.30 17.03
C ASP A 107 10.22 15.40 16.39
N GLY A 108 10.28 15.15 15.07
CA GLY A 108 9.31 14.30 14.37
C GLY A 108 7.98 14.96 14.05
N ARG A 109 7.88 16.30 14.13
CA ARG A 109 6.67 17.05 13.78
C ARG A 109 6.64 17.34 12.28
N LEU A 110 5.46 17.30 11.67
CA LEU A 110 5.28 17.71 10.27
C LEU A 110 5.59 19.21 10.13
N LYS A 111 6.47 19.57 9.19
CA LYS A 111 7.02 20.93 9.07
C LYS A 111 6.13 21.86 8.26
N ASP A 112 5.53 21.36 7.18
CA ASP A 112 4.75 22.17 6.26
C ASP A 112 3.28 22.27 6.72
N GLU A 113 2.61 23.37 6.39
CA GLU A 113 1.18 23.52 6.72
C GLU A 113 0.31 22.58 5.87
N LEU A 114 0.61 22.48 4.58
CA LEU A 114 -0.07 21.61 3.62
C LEU A 114 0.81 20.39 3.28
N ILE A 115 0.36 19.22 3.70
CA ILE A 115 1.08 17.96 3.56
C ILE A 115 0.48 17.15 2.41
N PRO A 116 1.30 16.66 1.46
CA PRO A 116 0.84 15.73 0.44
C PRO A 116 0.45 14.40 1.11
N CYS A 117 -0.79 14.00 0.89
CA CYS A 117 -1.37 12.83 1.53
C CYS A 117 -2.28 12.06 0.57
N ARG A 118 -2.65 10.85 0.99
CA ARG A 118 -3.67 10.03 0.36
C ARG A 118 -4.87 9.93 1.27
N HIS A 119 -6.06 10.14 0.70
CA HIS A 119 -7.32 9.95 1.38
C HIS A 119 -8.35 9.35 0.42
N LYS A 120 -9.01 8.27 0.82
CA LYS A 120 -10.03 7.58 0.00
C LYS A 120 -9.57 7.21 -1.42
N GLY A 121 -8.30 6.85 -1.58
CA GLY A 121 -7.72 6.45 -2.86
C GLY A 121 -7.26 7.61 -3.76
N GLU A 122 -7.46 8.86 -3.34
CA GLU A 122 -7.01 10.04 -4.07
C GLU A 122 -5.81 10.69 -3.40
N SER A 123 -4.92 11.27 -4.22
CA SER A 123 -3.79 12.07 -3.74
C SER A 123 -4.22 13.54 -3.65
N THR A 124 -4.06 14.14 -2.48
CA THR A 124 -4.47 15.53 -2.21
C THR A 124 -3.51 16.19 -1.21
N PHE A 125 -3.74 17.47 -0.91
CA PHE A 125 -3.06 18.19 0.15
C PHE A 125 -4.03 18.43 1.30
N MET A 126 -3.60 18.14 2.52
CA MET A 126 -4.37 18.42 3.73
C MET A 126 -3.50 19.11 4.77
N ASN A 127 -4.14 19.76 5.74
CA ASN A 127 -3.40 20.41 6.80
C ASN A 127 -2.71 19.38 7.71
N ALA A 128 -1.57 19.74 8.30
CA ALA A 128 -0.79 18.85 9.17
C ALA A 128 -1.59 18.30 10.37
N ASP A 129 -2.59 19.03 10.86
CA ASP A 129 -3.49 18.61 11.95
C ASP A 129 -4.53 17.56 11.53
N GLN A 130 -4.76 17.40 10.22
CA GLN A 130 -5.66 16.38 9.67
C GLN A 130 -4.97 15.05 9.37
N ILE A 131 -3.64 15.02 9.38
CA ILE A 131 -2.86 13.80 9.12
C ILE A 131 -2.97 12.87 10.33
N GLN A 132 -3.36 11.62 10.07
CA GLN A 132 -3.58 10.61 11.12
C GLN A 132 -2.51 9.51 11.08
N TYR A 133 -1.99 9.22 9.89
CA TYR A 133 -0.95 8.22 9.69
C TYR A 133 0.08 8.71 8.66
N MET A 134 1.24 8.07 8.66
CA MET A 134 2.29 8.29 7.68
C MET A 134 2.88 6.96 7.23
N ASP A 135 3.26 6.90 5.97
CA ASP A 135 4.04 5.81 5.39
C ASP A 135 5.31 5.51 6.22
N VAL A 136 5.67 4.23 6.36
CA VAL A 136 6.86 3.81 7.11
C VAL A 136 8.13 4.02 6.29
N SER A 137 8.07 3.73 5.00
CA SER A 137 9.21 3.82 4.09
C SER A 137 8.76 4.03 2.65
N PRO A 138 9.50 4.79 1.82
CA PRO A 138 9.23 4.87 0.37
C PRO A 138 9.26 3.50 -0.32
N GLN A 139 10.04 2.54 0.24
CA GLN A 139 10.16 1.19 -0.29
C GLN A 139 8.92 0.31 -0.03
N GLN A 140 7.94 0.78 0.74
CA GLN A 140 6.76 -0.02 1.05
C GLN A 140 5.87 -0.27 -0.16
N ILE A 141 5.95 0.57 -1.20
CA ILE A 141 5.12 0.47 -2.40
C ILE A 141 5.53 -0.75 -3.25
N VAL A 142 6.83 -1.05 -3.27
CA VAL A 142 7.44 -2.07 -4.12
C VAL A 142 7.58 -3.41 -3.43
#